data_AF-A0A8T7C704-F1
#
_entry.id   AF-A0A8T7C704-F1
#
_cell.length_a   1.000
_cell.length_b   1.000
_cell.length_c   1.000
_cell.angle_alpha   90.00
_cell.angle_beta   90.00
_cell.angle_gamma   90.00
#
_symmetry.space_group_name_H-M   'P 1'
#
loop_
_entity.id
_entity.type
_entity.pdbx_description
1 polymer ?
#
loop_
_entity_poly.entity_id
_entity_poly.type
_entity_poly.pdbx_seq_one_letter_code
_entity_poly.pdbx_strand_id
1 'polypeptide(L)'
;LARAVAPRPRLLMLDEPFSSLDVELRVRLSENLREFLKASGTSALLVTHDQKEAFAIADQIGVLRNGALEQWDSAFNLYHQPATRFVADFVGRGVFVPGTVLSSTEVEIEIGKVRGSLTRHYAAGSEVDVLLRPDDILHDDDSPLAATVSHKAFRGADILYTLSLPSGAKVFSLVPSHHNHDVGSQIGIRLAADHIVAFDRESA
;
A
#
# COMPACT_ATOMS: atom_id res chain seq x y z
N LEU A 1 -13.71 -23.53 11.86
CA LEU A 1 -14.54 -22.32 12.01
C LEU A 1 -15.95 -22.60 12.55
N ALA A 2 -16.82 -23.34 11.84
CA ALA A 2 -18.22 -23.56 12.24
C ALA A 2 -18.42 -24.00 13.70
N ARG A 3 -17.62 -24.97 14.18
CA ARG A 3 -17.66 -25.44 15.59
C ARG A 3 -17.31 -24.36 16.62
N ALA A 4 -16.39 -23.44 16.29
CA ALA A 4 -15.97 -22.37 17.19
C ALA A 4 -17.01 -21.24 17.25
N VAL A 5 -17.77 -21.06 16.17
CA VAL A 5 -18.79 -20.01 16.03
C VAL A 5 -20.16 -20.44 16.58
N ALA A 6 -20.50 -21.74 16.49
CA ALA A 6 -21.80 -22.28 16.93
C ALA A 6 -22.22 -21.88 18.36
N PRO A 7 -21.33 -21.81 19.37
CA PRO A 7 -21.69 -21.42 20.73
C PRO A 7 -21.95 -19.91 20.92
N ARG A 8 -21.83 -19.08 19.87
CA ARG A 8 -21.92 -17.61 19.93
C ARG A 8 -20.98 -17.00 21.00
N PRO A 9 -19.65 -17.21 20.87
CA PRO A 9 -18.72 -16.71 21.86
C PRO A 9 -18.71 -15.18 21.88
N ARG A 10 -18.37 -14.62 23.06
CA ARG A 10 -18.12 -13.18 23.19
C ARG A 10 -16.82 -12.74 22.51
N LEU A 11 -15.83 -13.64 22.47
CA LEU A 11 -14.53 -13.45 21.85
C LEU A 11 -14.17 -14.69 21.02
N LEU A 12 -13.83 -14.48 19.76
CA LEU A 12 -13.31 -15.51 18.86
C LEU A 12 -11.82 -15.26 18.63
N MET A 13 -10.97 -16.25 18.91
CA MET A 13 -9.54 -16.18 18.59
C MET A 13 -9.24 -17.14 17.45
N LEU A 14 -8.59 -16.63 16.40
CA LEU A 14 -8.27 -17.37 15.19
C LEU A 14 -6.77 -17.23 14.91
N ASP A 15 -6.11 -18.37 14.73
CA ASP A 15 -4.70 -18.43 14.38
C ASP A 15 -4.59 -19.04 12.98
N GLU A 16 -4.20 -18.22 12.01
CA GLU A 16 -3.99 -18.59 10.60
C GLU A 16 -5.17 -19.38 9.98
N PRO A 17 -6.44 -18.92 10.12
CA PRO A 17 -7.61 -19.76 9.91
C PRO A 17 -7.82 -20.20 8.46
N PHE A 18 -7.22 -19.50 7.49
CA PHE A 18 -7.39 -19.75 6.06
C PHE A 18 -6.09 -20.05 5.31
N SER A 19 -5.00 -20.31 6.05
CA SER A 19 -3.66 -20.54 5.50
C SER A 19 -3.58 -21.72 4.52
N SER A 20 -4.42 -22.75 4.70
CA SER A 20 -4.44 -23.96 3.86
C SER A 20 -5.35 -23.88 2.63
N LEU A 21 -6.05 -22.76 2.44
CA LEU A 21 -7.05 -22.59 1.38
C LEU A 21 -6.45 -21.88 0.17
N ASP A 22 -7.01 -22.11 -1.01
CA ASP A 22 -6.66 -21.35 -2.20
C ASP A 22 -7.07 -19.87 -2.06
N VAL A 23 -6.48 -19.02 -2.90
CA VAL A 23 -6.61 -17.56 -2.81
C VAL A 23 -8.06 -17.11 -2.99
N GLU A 24 -8.81 -17.71 -3.92
CA GLU A 24 -10.18 -17.29 -4.23
C GLU A 24 -11.11 -17.64 -3.07
N LEU A 25 -11.01 -18.86 -2.55
CA LEU A 25 -11.82 -19.33 -1.45
C LEU A 25 -11.49 -18.59 -0.14
N ARG A 26 -10.22 -18.24 0.07
CA ARG A 26 -9.78 -17.42 1.21
C ARG A 26 -10.44 -16.04 1.22
N VAL A 27 -10.43 -15.32 0.10
CA VAL A 27 -11.04 -13.99 0.00
C VAL A 27 -12.52 -14.08 0.33
N ARG A 28 -13.24 -15.00 -0.31
CA ARG A 28 -14.68 -15.19 -0.08
C ARG A 28 -15.01 -15.54 1.37
N LEU A 29 -14.22 -16.41 2.01
CA LEU A 29 -14.44 -16.76 3.42
C LEU A 29 -14.10 -15.62 4.38
N SER A 30 -13.12 -14.80 4.04
CA SER A 30 -12.74 -13.61 4.82
C SER A 30 -13.90 -12.61 4.87
N GLU A 31 -14.52 -12.32 3.74
CA GLU A 31 -15.70 -11.45 3.64
C GLU A 31 -16.88 -12.02 4.45
N ASN A 32 -17.23 -13.29 4.24
CA ASN A 32 -18.30 -13.96 4.99
C ASN A 32 -18.05 -13.95 6.50
N LEU A 33 -16.81 -14.15 6.93
CA LEU A 33 -16.45 -14.12 8.34
C LEU A 33 -16.64 -12.71 8.92
N ARG A 34 -16.22 -11.66 8.21
CA ARG A 34 -16.45 -10.27 8.64
C ARG A 34 -17.92 -9.98 8.81
N GLU A 35 -18.74 -10.29 7.81
CA GLU A 35 -20.18 -10.08 7.87
C GLU A 35 -20.80 -10.79 9.06
N PHE A 36 -20.43 -12.06 9.27
CA PHE A 36 -20.89 -12.83 10.41
C PHE A 36 -20.50 -12.19 11.76
N LEU A 37 -19.23 -11.79 11.93
CA LEU A 37 -18.74 -11.16 13.17
C LEU A 37 -19.48 -9.85 13.45
N LYS A 38 -19.70 -9.03 12.42
CA LYS A 38 -20.47 -7.78 12.53
C LYS A 38 -21.93 -8.04 12.89
N ALA A 39 -22.58 -8.99 12.24
CA ALA A 39 -23.99 -9.31 12.49
C ALA A 39 -24.21 -9.94 13.88
N SER A 40 -23.24 -10.72 14.37
CA SER A 40 -23.33 -11.39 15.67
C SER A 40 -22.90 -10.51 16.85
N GLY A 41 -22.17 -9.41 16.59
CA GLY A 41 -21.55 -8.58 17.64
C GLY A 41 -20.41 -9.29 18.39
N THR A 42 -19.88 -10.39 17.84
CA THR A 42 -18.75 -11.11 18.41
C THR A 42 -17.45 -10.36 18.13
N SER A 43 -16.69 -10.06 19.19
CA SER A 43 -15.32 -9.57 19.05
C SER A 43 -14.41 -10.69 18.54
N ALA A 44 -13.46 -10.37 17.67
CA ALA A 44 -12.50 -11.34 17.16
C ALA A 44 -11.06 -10.83 17.26
N LEU A 45 -10.13 -11.73 17.55
CA LEU A 45 -8.69 -11.54 17.36
C LEU A 45 -8.23 -12.57 16.34
N LEU A 46 -7.60 -12.10 15.26
CA LEU A 46 -7.11 -12.94 14.18
C LEU A 46 -5.62 -12.69 13.98
N VAL A 47 -4.86 -13.77 13.90
CA VAL A 47 -3.44 -13.76 13.53
C VAL A 47 -3.33 -14.34 12.13
N THR A 48 -2.67 -13.60 11.23
CA THR A 48 -2.43 -14.02 9.85
C THR A 48 -1.13 -13.40 9.34
N HIS A 49 -0.46 -14.10 8.43
CA HIS A 49 0.63 -13.56 7.62
C HIS A 49 0.14 -12.98 6.28
N ASP A 50 -1.15 -13.09 5.97
CA ASP A 50 -1.76 -12.59 4.73
C ASP A 50 -2.41 -11.20 4.94
N GLN A 51 -1.86 -10.21 4.25
CA GLN A 51 -2.33 -8.82 4.33
C GLN A 51 -3.74 -8.64 3.78
N LYS A 52 -4.11 -9.38 2.72
CA LYS A 52 -5.43 -9.24 2.11
C LYS A 52 -6.51 -9.74 3.05
N GLU A 53 -6.23 -10.83 3.76
CA GLU A 53 -7.10 -11.34 4.82
C GLU A 53 -7.26 -10.29 5.93
N ALA A 54 -6.15 -9.73 6.41
CA ALA A 54 -6.19 -8.70 7.45
C ALA A 54 -7.02 -7.48 7.01
N PHE A 55 -6.81 -6.95 5.80
CA PHE A 55 -7.59 -5.80 5.29
C PHE A 55 -9.06 -6.13 5.06
N ALA A 56 -9.35 -7.34 4.60
CA ALA A 56 -10.73 -7.77 4.34
C ALA A 56 -11.55 -7.91 5.62
N ILE A 57 -10.94 -8.41 6.71
CA ILE A 57 -11.68 -8.78 7.93
C ILE A 57 -11.65 -7.69 9.00
N ALA A 58 -10.47 -7.09 9.22
CA ALA A 58 -10.20 -6.37 10.44
C ALA A 58 -10.70 -4.92 10.42
N ASP A 59 -11.14 -4.43 11.59
CA ASP A 59 -11.38 -3.01 11.83
C ASP A 59 -10.08 -2.27 12.17
N GLN A 60 -9.17 -2.96 12.87
CA GLN A 60 -7.87 -2.48 13.32
C GLN A 60 -6.87 -3.63 13.17
N ILE A 61 -5.66 -3.30 12.77
CA ILE A 61 -4.61 -4.26 12.44
C ILE A 61 -3.34 -3.84 13.17
N GLY A 62 -2.79 -4.76 13.95
CA GLY A 62 -1.47 -4.64 14.54
C GLY A 62 -0.42 -5.28 13.64
N VAL A 63 0.55 -4.50 13.16
CA VAL A 63 1.73 -5.03 12.49
C VAL A 63 2.81 -5.27 13.53
N LEU A 64 3.29 -6.52 13.63
CA LEU A 64 4.35 -6.89 14.56
C LEU A 64 5.66 -7.15 13.83
N ARG A 65 6.77 -6.76 14.46
CA ARG A 65 8.14 -7.08 14.05
C ARG A 65 8.97 -7.41 15.27
N ASN A 66 9.69 -8.54 15.25
CA ASN A 66 10.59 -8.95 16.34
C ASN A 66 9.92 -8.94 17.74
N GLY A 67 8.63 -9.30 17.81
CA GLY A 67 7.86 -9.30 19.06
C GLY A 67 7.39 -7.93 19.54
N ALA A 68 7.66 -6.85 18.80
CA ALA A 68 7.16 -5.50 19.09
C ALA A 68 6.04 -5.12 18.10
N LEU A 69 5.07 -4.34 18.59
CA LEU A 69 4.03 -3.73 17.77
C LEU A 69 4.60 -2.48 17.08
N GLU A 70 4.73 -2.53 15.76
CA GLU A 70 5.25 -1.43 14.95
C GLU A 70 4.17 -0.37 14.69
N GLN A 71 2.94 -0.81 14.40
CA GLN A 71 1.80 0.07 14.18
C GLN A 71 0.50 -0.67 14.47
N TRP A 72 -0.48 0.04 15.03
CA TRP A 72 -1.85 -0.42 15.24
C TRP A 72 -2.81 0.59 14.64
N ASP A 73 -3.43 0.25 13.52
CA ASP A 73 -4.30 1.19 12.80
C ASP A 73 -5.29 0.48 11.87
N SER A 74 -6.14 1.24 11.20
CA SER A 74 -6.97 0.77 10.09
C SER A 74 -6.13 0.31 8.90
N ALA A 75 -6.69 -0.56 8.06
CA ALA A 75 -6.08 -0.98 6.79
C ALA A 75 -5.69 0.23 5.91
N PHE A 76 -6.56 1.24 5.87
CA PHE A 76 -6.34 2.47 5.10
C PHE A 76 -5.08 3.22 5.57
N ASN A 77 -4.97 3.48 6.87
CA ASN A 77 -3.82 4.20 7.43
C ASN A 77 -2.54 3.38 7.38
N LEU A 78 -2.60 2.06 7.59
CA LEU A 78 -1.43 1.21 7.39
C LEU A 78 -0.85 1.34 5.97
N TYR A 79 -1.73 1.44 4.96
CA TYR A 79 -1.33 1.54 3.56
C TYR A 79 -0.84 2.94 3.17
N HIS A 80 -1.60 3.98 3.53
CA HIS A 80 -1.36 5.38 3.13
C HIS A 80 -0.54 6.20 4.13
N GLN A 81 -0.43 5.78 5.39
CA GLN A 81 0.28 6.48 6.46
C GLN A 81 1.09 5.50 7.33
N PRO A 82 1.98 4.69 6.75
CA PRO A 82 2.82 3.78 7.51
C PRO A 82 3.78 4.57 8.42
N ALA A 83 3.84 4.19 9.70
CA ALA A 83 4.63 4.85 10.73
C ALA A 83 6.14 4.57 10.60
N THR A 84 6.50 3.42 10.02
CA THR A 84 7.89 3.00 9.81
C THR A 84 8.08 2.49 8.38
N ARG A 85 9.33 2.58 7.89
CA ARG A 85 9.70 2.03 6.58
C ARG A 85 9.38 0.54 6.47
N PHE A 86 9.56 -0.20 7.57
CA PHE A 86 9.17 -1.61 7.64
C PHE A 86 7.68 -1.81 7.38
N VAL A 87 6.81 -1.02 8.03
CA VAL A 87 5.36 -1.13 7.78
C VAL A 87 5.04 -0.76 6.33
N ALA A 88 5.69 0.27 5.78
CA ALA A 88 5.53 0.68 4.39
C ALA A 88 5.87 -0.45 3.40
N ASP A 89 7.00 -1.13 3.60
CA ASP A 89 7.46 -2.27 2.79
C ASP A 89 6.62 -3.52 3.01
N PHE A 90 6.12 -3.72 4.23
CA PHE A 90 5.33 -4.89 4.58
C PHE A 90 3.92 -4.80 3.99
N VAL A 91 3.18 -3.71 4.23
CA VAL A 91 1.73 -3.60 4.00
C VAL A 91 1.32 -3.54 2.52
N GLY A 92 2.22 -3.13 1.64
CA GLY A 92 1.87 -2.97 0.24
C GLY A 92 3.08 -2.79 -0.66
N ARG A 93 2.84 -2.94 -1.96
CA ARG A 93 3.87 -2.63 -2.95
C ARG A 93 4.05 -1.12 -3.02
N GLY A 94 5.29 -0.65 -3.02
CA GLY A 94 5.63 0.75 -3.18
C GLY A 94 7.10 0.87 -3.56
N VAL A 95 7.52 2.09 -3.85
CA VAL A 95 8.93 2.45 -4.03
C VAL A 95 9.25 3.67 -3.22
N PHE A 96 10.51 3.79 -2.82
CA PHE A 96 11.04 5.02 -2.26
C PHE A 96 11.75 5.79 -3.36
N VAL A 97 11.37 7.06 -3.52
CA VAL A 97 11.99 7.98 -4.48
C VAL A 97 12.63 9.11 -3.70
N PRO A 98 13.89 9.49 -4.02
CA PRO A 98 14.53 10.64 -3.39
C PRO A 98 13.71 11.92 -3.61
N GLY A 99 13.59 12.72 -2.57
CA GLY A 99 12.95 14.02 -2.61
C GLY A 99 13.63 15.04 -1.71
N THR A 100 13.38 16.30 -2.01
CA THR A 100 13.88 17.43 -1.23
C THR A 100 12.70 18.15 -0.59
N VAL A 101 12.75 18.32 0.73
CA VAL A 101 11.71 19.01 1.48
C VAL A 101 11.72 20.49 1.13
N LEU A 102 10.62 21.00 0.57
CA LEU A 102 10.49 22.44 0.27
C LEU A 102 9.92 23.20 1.47
N SER A 103 8.98 22.58 2.18
CA SER A 103 8.34 23.15 3.37
C SER A 103 7.78 22.02 4.26
N SER A 104 7.17 22.39 5.40
CA SER A 104 6.49 21.42 6.27
C SER A 104 5.32 20.68 5.60
N THR A 105 4.87 21.12 4.42
CA THR A 105 3.72 20.54 3.72
C THR A 105 3.96 20.22 2.25
N GLU A 106 5.21 20.33 1.78
CA GLU A 106 5.53 20.14 0.36
C GLU A 106 6.92 19.53 0.20
N VAL A 107 7.00 18.45 -0.59
CA VAL A 107 8.24 17.78 -0.96
C VAL A 107 8.32 17.70 -2.48
N GLU A 108 9.48 18.07 -3.02
CA GLU A 108 9.76 17.95 -4.44
C GLU A 108 10.43 16.61 -4.73
N ILE A 109 9.89 15.88 -5.70
CA ILE A 109 10.45 14.65 -6.25
C ILE A 109 10.57 14.81 -7.77
N GLU A 110 11.26 13.89 -8.43
CA GLU A 110 11.49 13.94 -9.88
C GLU A 110 10.19 14.09 -10.70
N ILE A 111 9.11 13.45 -10.26
CA ILE A 111 7.82 13.44 -10.96
C ILE A 111 6.89 14.61 -10.58
N GLY A 112 7.34 15.54 -9.74
CA GLY A 112 6.59 16.72 -9.35
C GLY A 112 6.61 16.99 -7.85
N LYS A 113 5.66 17.80 -7.38
CA LYS A 113 5.55 18.20 -5.97
C LYS A 113 4.43 17.42 -5.30
N VAL A 114 4.76 16.71 -4.23
CA VAL A 114 3.77 16.09 -3.35
C VAL A 114 3.39 17.10 -2.28
N ARG A 115 2.08 17.25 -2.04
CA ARG A 115 1.54 18.13 -0.99
C ARG A 115 0.83 17.30 0.06
N GLY A 116 0.97 17.70 1.32
CA GLY A 116 0.38 16.99 2.45
C GLY A 116 1.15 17.26 3.73
N SER A 117 0.59 16.89 4.88
CA SER A 117 1.34 17.04 6.14
C SER A 117 2.43 15.97 6.22
N LEU A 118 3.67 16.37 6.46
CA LEU A 118 4.73 15.44 6.79
C LEU A 118 4.45 14.80 8.16
N THR A 119 4.60 13.47 8.26
CA THR A 119 4.49 12.74 9.53
C THR A 119 5.59 13.12 10.52
N ARG A 120 6.72 13.61 10.02
CA ARG A 120 7.88 14.07 10.80
C ARG A 120 8.27 15.49 10.42
N HIS A 121 8.87 16.21 11.36
CA HIS A 121 9.39 17.54 11.10
C HIS A 121 10.75 17.47 10.42
N TYR A 122 10.79 17.90 9.17
CA TYR A 122 12.01 18.07 8.39
C TYR A 122 12.29 19.57 8.17
N ALA A 123 13.56 19.95 8.18
CA ALA A 123 13.96 21.29 7.77
C ALA A 123 13.83 21.43 6.25
N ALA A 124 13.50 22.61 5.74
CA ALA A 124 13.55 22.88 4.30
C ALA A 124 14.96 22.63 3.76
N GLY A 125 15.06 21.98 2.59
CA GLY A 125 16.30 21.50 1.99
C GLY A 125 16.77 20.13 2.50
N SER A 126 16.04 19.48 3.42
CA SER A 126 16.38 18.13 3.86
C SER A 126 16.12 17.12 2.74
N GLU A 127 17.03 16.16 2.58
CA GLU A 127 16.89 15.03 1.69
C GLU A 127 16.13 13.90 2.38
N VAL A 128 15.06 13.43 1.75
CA VAL A 128 14.18 12.38 2.27
C VAL A 128 13.88 11.35 1.20
N ASP A 129 13.48 10.16 1.63
CA ASP A 129 12.91 9.13 0.75
C ASP A 129 11.39 9.19 0.85
N VAL A 130 10.72 9.50 -0.27
CA VAL A 130 9.26 9.57 -0.35
C VAL A 130 8.71 8.23 -0.85
N LEU A 131 7.78 7.66 -0.08
CA LEU A 131 7.05 6.47 -0.50
C LEU A 131 6.03 6.84 -1.59
N LEU A 132 6.10 6.16 -2.72
CA LEU A 132 5.08 6.18 -3.76
C LEU A 132 4.47 4.80 -3.92
N ARG A 133 3.15 4.75 -3.85
CA ARG A 133 2.33 3.58 -4.16
C ARG A 133 1.92 3.58 -5.63
N PRO A 134 1.55 2.42 -6.20
CA PRO A 134 1.09 2.34 -7.59
C PRO A 134 -0.11 3.24 -7.91
N ASP A 135 -0.95 3.54 -6.93
CA ASP A 135 -2.12 4.42 -7.02
C ASP A 135 -1.77 5.92 -6.93
N ASP A 136 -0.56 6.28 -6.48
CA ASP A 136 -0.08 7.66 -6.44
C ASP A 136 0.39 8.18 -7.82
N ILE A 137 0.57 7.28 -8.79
CA ILE A 137 1.03 7.61 -10.14
C ILE A 137 -0.03 7.20 -11.14
N LEU A 138 -0.70 8.19 -11.70
CA LEU A 138 -1.78 7.98 -12.65
C LEU A 138 -1.27 8.09 -14.08
N HIS A 139 -1.83 7.26 -14.94
CA HIS A 139 -1.70 7.37 -16.38
C HIS A 139 -2.35 8.66 -16.88
N ASP A 140 -1.63 9.40 -17.71
CA ASP A 140 -2.12 10.62 -18.35
C ASP A 140 -1.38 10.86 -19.67
N ASP A 141 -2.02 10.53 -20.80
CA ASP A 141 -1.45 10.68 -22.14
C ASP A 141 -1.14 12.15 -22.51
N ASP A 142 -1.80 13.12 -21.85
CA ASP A 142 -1.60 14.55 -22.09
C ASP A 142 -0.49 15.14 -21.19
N SER A 143 0.07 14.33 -20.28
CA SER A 143 1.12 14.79 -19.38
C SER A 143 2.43 15.05 -20.12
N PRO A 144 3.10 16.19 -19.86
CA PRO A 144 4.45 16.45 -20.38
C PRO A 144 5.50 15.55 -19.74
N LEU A 145 5.16 14.91 -18.61
CA LEU A 145 6.03 13.96 -17.93
C LEU A 145 5.77 12.56 -18.47
N ALA A 146 6.79 11.99 -19.12
CA ALA A 146 6.75 10.63 -19.62
C ALA A 146 7.77 9.75 -18.90
N ALA A 147 7.40 8.49 -18.68
CA ALA A 147 8.30 7.46 -18.17
C ALA A 147 8.36 6.29 -19.15
N THR A 148 9.48 5.54 -19.12
CA THR A 148 9.64 4.39 -20.02
C THR A 148 9.13 3.12 -19.35
N VAL A 149 8.28 2.36 -20.03
CA VAL A 149 7.78 1.08 -19.54
C VAL A 149 8.92 0.06 -19.52
N SER A 150 9.38 -0.33 -18.33
CA SER A 150 10.43 -1.34 -18.18
C SER A 150 9.88 -2.76 -17.97
N HIS A 151 8.70 -2.87 -17.36
CA HIS A 151 8.02 -4.14 -17.14
C HIS A 151 6.51 -3.93 -17.06
N LYS A 152 5.76 -4.98 -17.38
CA LYS A 152 4.30 -4.99 -17.44
C LYS A 152 3.76 -6.28 -16.83
N ALA A 153 2.77 -6.17 -15.94
CA ALA A 153 2.07 -7.31 -15.37
C ALA A 153 0.55 -7.12 -15.47
N PHE A 154 -0.11 -7.93 -16.29
CA PHE A 154 -1.56 -7.93 -16.43
C PHE A 154 -2.23 -8.56 -15.20
N ARG A 155 -3.23 -7.89 -14.61
CA ARG A 155 -3.93 -8.30 -13.39
C ARG A 155 -5.45 -8.37 -13.56
N GLY A 156 -5.94 -8.49 -14.78
CA GLY A 156 -7.38 -8.51 -15.08
C GLY A 156 -7.88 -7.11 -15.42
N ALA A 157 -8.51 -6.44 -14.44
CA ALA A 157 -9.06 -5.10 -14.64
C ALA A 157 -7.99 -4.03 -14.88
N ASP A 158 -6.79 -4.24 -14.33
CA ASP A 158 -5.67 -3.31 -14.40
C ASP A 158 -4.39 -4.00 -14.88
N ILE A 159 -3.44 -3.18 -15.30
CA ILE A 159 -2.06 -3.55 -15.59
C ILE A 159 -1.17 -2.81 -14.61
N LEU A 160 -0.34 -3.55 -13.88
CA LEU A 160 0.71 -2.95 -13.07
C LEU A 160 1.95 -2.76 -13.93
N TYR A 161 2.30 -1.50 -14.17
CA TYR A 161 3.51 -1.11 -14.86
C TYR A 161 4.67 -0.85 -13.89
N THR A 162 5.87 -1.27 -14.27
CA THR A 162 7.12 -0.73 -13.70
C THR A 162 7.68 0.27 -14.68
N LEU A 163 7.76 1.52 -14.25
CA LEU A 163 8.18 2.65 -15.07
C LEU A 163 9.58 3.09 -14.65
N SER A 164 10.44 3.37 -15.62
CA SER A 164 11.74 3.99 -15.40
C SER A 164 11.61 5.49 -15.66
N LEU A 165 11.93 6.28 -14.64
CA LEU A 165 12.03 7.74 -14.76
C LEU A 165 13.34 8.14 -15.46
N PRO A 166 13.45 9.38 -15.99
CA PRO A 166 14.68 9.88 -16.60
C PRO A 166 15.95 9.74 -15.73
N SER A 167 15.83 9.85 -14.41
CA SER A 167 16.94 9.65 -13.46
C SER A 167 17.42 8.19 -13.35
N GLY A 168 16.64 7.24 -13.86
CA GLY A 168 16.82 5.81 -13.67
C GLY A 168 16.07 5.23 -12.46
N ALA A 169 15.42 6.07 -11.65
CA ALA A 169 14.54 5.60 -10.58
C ALA A 169 13.37 4.79 -11.15
N LYS A 170 12.97 3.73 -10.44
CA LYS A 170 11.84 2.88 -10.83
C LYS A 170 10.63 3.20 -9.98
N VAL A 171 9.50 3.38 -10.63
CA VAL A 171 8.21 3.60 -9.99
C VAL A 171 7.16 2.62 -10.50
N PHE A 172 6.05 2.50 -9.78
CA PHE A 172 4.93 1.66 -10.17
C PHE A 172 3.72 2.52 -10.49
N SER A 173 2.94 2.12 -11.49
CA SER A 173 1.65 2.74 -11.79
C SER A 173 0.63 1.64 -12.08
N LEU A 174 -0.54 1.74 -11.45
CA LEU A 174 -1.68 0.86 -11.73
C LEU A 174 -2.58 1.53 -12.77
N VAL A 175 -2.67 0.94 -13.95
CA VAL A 175 -3.35 1.54 -15.10
C VAL A 175 -4.48 0.63 -15.56
N PRO A 176 -5.67 1.17 -15.91
CA PRO A 176 -6.76 0.35 -16.43
C PRO A 176 -6.32 -0.48 -17.64
N SER A 177 -6.77 -1.74 -17.69
CA SER A 177 -6.30 -2.75 -18.66
C SER A 177 -6.47 -2.40 -20.14
N HIS A 178 -7.37 -1.48 -20.47
CA HIS A 178 -7.54 -0.98 -21.84
C HIS A 178 -6.39 -0.08 -22.32
N HIS A 179 -5.59 0.49 -21.42
CA HIS A 179 -4.39 1.25 -21.76
C HIS A 179 -3.16 0.33 -21.76
N ASN A 180 -3.04 -0.45 -22.84
CA ASN A 180 -2.17 -1.62 -22.91
C ASN A 180 -0.78 -1.32 -23.53
N HIS A 181 -0.06 -0.33 -23.02
CA HIS A 181 1.30 0.06 -23.47
C HIS A 181 2.33 -1.08 -23.47
N ASP A 182 3.23 -1.07 -24.46
CA ASP A 182 4.27 -2.09 -24.64
C ASP A 182 5.53 -1.79 -23.82
N VAL A 183 6.29 -2.84 -23.48
CA VAL A 183 7.61 -2.65 -22.83
C VAL A 183 8.55 -1.93 -23.79
N GLY A 184 9.23 -0.90 -23.29
CA GLY A 184 10.10 0.00 -24.05
C GLY A 184 9.39 1.24 -24.59
N SER A 185 8.06 1.30 -24.57
CA SER A 185 7.30 2.50 -24.93
C SER A 185 7.36 3.57 -23.82
N GLN A 186 7.07 4.81 -24.21
CA GLN A 186 6.85 5.89 -23.25
C GLN A 186 5.38 6.01 -22.92
N ILE A 187 5.10 6.26 -21.64
CA ILE A 187 3.76 6.45 -21.11
C ILE A 187 3.73 7.77 -20.35
N GLY A 188 2.73 8.59 -20.62
CA GLY A 188 2.50 9.84 -19.89
C GLY A 188 1.99 9.54 -18.48
N ILE A 189 2.55 10.22 -17.48
CA ILE A 189 2.21 10.01 -16.08
C ILE A 189 2.02 11.33 -15.34
N ARG A 190 1.18 11.32 -14.31
CA ARG A 190 1.04 12.42 -13.36
C ARG A 190 1.02 11.91 -11.93
N LEU A 191 1.57 12.71 -11.04
CA LEU A 191 1.51 12.49 -9.61
C LEU A 191 0.11 12.84 -9.07
N ALA A 192 -0.46 11.94 -8.27
CA ALA A 192 -1.75 12.09 -7.60
C ALA A 192 -1.69 11.60 -6.14
N ALA A 193 -0.55 11.79 -5.49
CA ALA A 193 -0.38 11.45 -4.08
C ALA A 193 -1.11 12.48 -3.19
N ASP A 194 -2.06 12.00 -2.40
CA ASP A 194 -2.82 12.81 -1.43
C ASP A 194 -2.10 12.96 -0.07
N HIS A 195 -1.11 12.09 0.21
CA HIS A 195 -0.39 12.05 1.47
C HIS A 195 1.12 12.06 1.23
N ILE A 196 1.85 12.83 2.05
CA ILE A 196 3.32 12.75 2.05
C ILE A 196 3.75 11.74 3.10
N VAL A 197 4.28 10.62 2.64
CA VAL A 197 4.95 9.64 3.49
C VAL A 197 6.44 9.70 3.18
N ALA A 198 7.20 10.34 4.07
CA ALA A 198 8.62 10.54 3.92
C ALA A 198 9.40 9.91 5.09
N PHE A 199 10.55 9.33 4.78
CA PHE A 199 11.48 8.77 5.74
C PHE A 199 12.86 9.39 5.56
N ASP A 200 13.69 9.26 6.58
CA ASP A 200 15.09 9.68 6.53
C ASP A 200 15.78 8.89 5.41
N ARG A 201 16.50 9.61 4.53
CA ARG A 201 17.18 8.99 3.39
C ARG A 201 18.25 8.03 3.89
N GLU A 202 18.16 6.77 3.52
CA GLU A 202 19.23 5.81 3.82
C GLU A 202 20.39 6.04 2.85
N SER A 203 21.60 6.22 3.38
CA SER A 203 22.82 6.23 2.57
C SER A 203 22.98 4.85 1.92
N ALA A 204 23.02 4.84 0.58
CA ALA A 204 23.26 3.65 -0.23
C ALA A 204 24.63 3.00 0.05
#